data_AF-A0A7Y6I8Z4-F1
#
_entry.id   AF-A0A7Y6I8Z4-F1
#
_cell.length_a   1.000
_cell.length_b   1.000
_cell.length_c   1.000
_cell.angle_alpha   90.00
_cell.angle_beta   90.00
_cell.angle_gamma   90.00
#
_symmetry.space_group_name_H-M   'P 1'
#
loop_
_entity.id
_entity.type
_entity.pdbx_description
1 polymer ?
#
loop_
_entity_poly.entity_id
_entity_poly.type
_entity_poly.pdbx_seq_one_letter_code
_entity_poly.pdbx_strand_id
1 'polypeptide(L)'
;MWKELVERLHPDALFSGGASEQLYMPFNPLLFFADYGGGDQFAYVVDPGRHDIFVWDHETDSRRWVADNLEEYLRRRLSSSGDEWYRSD
;
A
#
# COMPACT_ATOMS: atom_id res chain seq x y z
N MET A 1 20.43 -22.46 -9.87
CA MET A 1 19.03 -22.65 -9.42
C MET A 1 18.40 -21.40 -8.79
N TRP A 2 18.88 -20.86 -7.65
CA TRP A 2 18.28 -19.63 -7.08
C TRP A 2 18.75 -18.31 -7.73
N LYS A 3 20.00 -18.25 -8.20
CA LYS A 3 20.53 -17.06 -8.91
C LYS A 3 19.85 -16.83 -10.28
N GLU A 4 19.63 -17.90 -11.04
CA GLU A 4 18.98 -17.83 -12.36
C GLU A 4 17.49 -17.46 -12.27
N LEU A 5 16.82 -17.77 -11.15
CA LEU A 5 15.41 -17.44 -10.94
C LEU A 5 15.21 -15.94 -10.68
N VAL A 6 16.19 -15.29 -10.04
CA VAL A 6 16.21 -13.84 -9.81
C VAL A 6 16.59 -13.08 -11.07
N GLU A 7 17.55 -13.58 -11.87
CA GLU A 7 17.94 -12.95 -13.14
C GLU A 7 16.88 -13.07 -14.24
N ARG A 8 16.00 -14.09 -14.18
CA ARG A 8 14.90 -14.28 -15.13
C ARG A 8 13.68 -13.38 -14.85
N LEU A 9 13.60 -12.82 -13.65
CA LEU A 9 12.66 -11.75 -13.32
C LEU A 9 13.32 -10.41 -13.67
N HIS A 10 13.31 -10.06 -14.95
CA HIS A 10 13.65 -8.70 -15.36
C HIS A 10 12.72 -7.73 -14.62
N PRO A 11 13.24 -6.70 -13.93
CA PRO A 11 12.40 -5.70 -13.24
C PRO A 11 11.42 -5.01 -14.20
N ASP A 12 11.76 -4.99 -15.49
CA ASP A 12 10.94 -4.39 -16.57
C ASP A 12 9.88 -5.36 -17.14
N ALA A 13 9.97 -6.66 -16.84
CA ALA A 13 9.07 -7.67 -17.42
C ALA A 13 7.69 -7.75 -16.71
N LEU A 14 7.48 -6.98 -15.64
CA LEU A 14 6.17 -6.84 -15.00
C LEU A 14 5.27 -5.81 -15.70
N PHE A 15 5.80 -5.02 -16.64
CA PHE A 15 5.05 -3.96 -17.33
C PHE A 15 5.30 -4.01 -18.84
N SER A 16 4.78 -5.03 -19.51
CA SER A 16 4.71 -5.05 -20.97
C SER A 16 3.25 -5.20 -21.41
N GLY A 17 2.69 -4.15 -22.00
CA GLY A 17 1.38 -4.22 -22.67
C GLY A 17 0.77 -2.83 -22.86
N GLY A 18 0.64 -2.39 -24.11
CA GLY A 18 0.28 -1.02 -24.49
C GLY A 18 -1.07 -0.50 -24.01
N ALA A 19 -1.13 0.82 -23.85
CA ALA A 19 -2.34 1.64 -23.75
C ALA A 19 -3.41 1.19 -22.71
N SER A 20 -2.96 0.74 -21.54
CA SER A 20 -3.68 0.98 -20.27
C SER A 20 -3.00 2.18 -19.60
N GLU A 21 -3.49 3.38 -19.87
CA GLU A 21 -3.06 4.58 -19.16
C GLU A 21 -3.36 4.39 -17.66
N GLN A 22 -2.33 3.98 -16.91
CA GLN A 22 -2.22 3.90 -15.45
C GLN A 22 -3.56 3.91 -14.69
N LEU A 23 -4.26 2.77 -14.68
CA LEU A 23 -5.47 2.57 -13.86
C LEU A 23 -5.23 2.84 -12.37
N TYR A 24 -3.98 2.73 -11.94
CA TYR A 24 -3.53 2.98 -10.58
C TYR A 24 -2.26 3.83 -10.59
N MET A 25 -2.14 4.71 -9.60
CA MET A 25 -0.90 5.35 -9.23
C MET A 25 0.15 4.26 -8.89
N PRO A 26 1.46 4.51 -9.08
CA PRO A 26 2.49 3.51 -8.81
C PRO A 26 2.44 2.97 -7.37
N PHE A 27 2.62 1.65 -7.24
CA PHE A 27 2.74 0.94 -5.95
C PHE A 27 4.18 0.74 -5.49
N ASN A 28 5.16 0.89 -6.38
CA ASN A 28 6.59 0.78 -6.03
C ASN A 28 7.02 1.57 -4.79
N PRO A 29 6.48 2.78 -4.49
CA PRO A 29 6.87 3.50 -3.27
C PRO A 29 6.23 2.97 -1.98
N LEU A 30 5.38 1.93 -2.04
CA LEU A 30 4.54 1.46 -0.94
C LEU A 30 4.89 0.03 -0.50
N LEU A 31 4.87 -0.19 0.81
CA LEU A 31 4.86 -1.51 1.45
C LEU A 31 3.49 -1.74 2.11
N PHE A 32 2.67 -2.60 1.52
CA PHE A 32 1.40 -3.02 2.11
C PHE A 32 1.64 -3.99 3.27
N PHE A 33 0.94 -3.77 4.39
CA PHE A 33 1.16 -4.56 5.62
C PHE A 33 -0.12 -4.96 6.38
N ALA A 34 -1.27 -4.38 6.04
CA ALA A 34 -2.56 -4.75 6.61
C ALA A 34 -3.69 -4.54 5.59
N ASP A 35 -4.80 -5.22 5.80
CA ASP A 35 -6.03 -5.12 5.01
C ASP A 35 -7.21 -4.92 5.96
N TYR A 36 -8.23 -4.22 5.48
CA TYR A 36 -9.48 -3.99 6.16
C TYR A 36 -10.55 -5.06 5.84
N GLY A 37 -10.33 -5.84 4.79
CA GLY A 37 -11.39 -6.62 4.16
C GLY A 37 -12.21 -5.74 3.23
N GLY A 38 -12.69 -6.33 2.14
CA GLY A 38 -13.37 -5.56 1.08
C GLY A 38 -12.42 -4.83 0.13
N GLY A 39 -11.09 -4.99 0.27
CA GLY A 39 -10.10 -4.55 -0.72
C GLY A 39 -9.24 -3.35 -0.31
N ASP A 40 -9.61 -2.63 0.76
CA ASP A 40 -8.83 -1.49 1.27
C ASP A 40 -7.57 -1.94 2.00
N GLN A 41 -6.39 -1.48 1.57
CA GLN A 41 -5.11 -1.91 2.12
C GLN A 41 -4.32 -0.78 2.75
N PHE A 42 -3.66 -1.06 3.87
CA PHE A 42 -2.77 -0.11 4.54
C PHE A 42 -1.35 -0.26 4.05
N ALA A 43 -0.71 0.87 3.78
CA ALA A 43 0.63 0.94 3.23
C ALA A 43 1.53 1.91 4.02
N TYR A 44 2.79 1.51 4.15
CA TYR A 44 3.91 2.33 4.60
C TYR A 44 4.66 2.86 3.38
N VAL A 45 5.11 4.12 3.40
CA VAL A 45 5.86 4.67 2.26
C VAL A 45 7.37 4.43 2.43
N VAL A 46 7.95 3.67 1.50
CA VAL A 46 9.36 3.31 1.49
C VAL A 46 10.21 4.21 0.58
N ASP A 47 9.58 4.88 -0.40
CA ASP A 47 10.26 5.80 -1.32
C ASP A 47 9.40 7.04 -1.65
N PRO A 48 9.82 8.26 -1.27
CA PRO A 48 10.94 8.53 -0.37
C PRO A 48 10.65 7.97 1.02
N GLY A 49 11.68 7.54 1.74
CA GLY A 49 11.52 6.99 3.10
C GLY A 49 10.85 8.00 4.04
N ARG A 50 9.59 7.74 4.39
CA ARG A 50 8.79 8.51 5.35
C ARG A 50 8.03 7.54 6.24
N HIS A 51 7.57 8.02 7.39
CA HIS A 51 6.91 7.17 8.37
C HIS A 51 5.39 7.06 8.17
N ASP A 52 4.82 7.95 7.35
CA ASP A 52 3.40 8.06 7.08
C ASP A 52 2.76 6.72 6.68
N ILE A 53 1.59 6.46 7.25
CA ILE A 53 0.73 5.34 6.91
C ILE A 53 -0.45 5.86 6.10
N PHE A 54 -0.75 5.19 4.99
CA PHE A 54 -1.91 5.46 4.15
C PHE A 54 -2.83 4.24 4.08
N VAL A 55 -4.12 4.49 3.88
CA VAL A 55 -5.03 3.48 3.33
C VAL A 55 -5.18 3.75 1.83
N TRP A 56 -5.10 2.69 1.04
CA TRP A 56 -5.41 2.66 -0.38
C TRP A 56 -6.82 2.12 -0.58
N ASP A 57 -7.66 2.90 -1.23
CA ASP A 57 -8.99 2.51 -1.69
C ASP A 57 -8.84 1.87 -3.07
N HIS A 58 -9.17 0.59 -3.15
CA HIS A 58 -9.02 -0.20 -4.37
C HIS A 58 -10.05 0.12 -5.46
N GLU A 59 -11.17 0.75 -5.10
CA GLU A 59 -12.23 1.16 -6.04
C GLU A 59 -11.89 2.48 -6.72
N THR A 60 -11.30 3.41 -5.96
CA THR A 60 -11.03 4.79 -6.45
C THR A 60 -9.56 5.08 -6.72
N ASP A 61 -8.66 4.15 -6.36
CA ASP A 61 -7.21 4.35 -6.32
C ASP A 61 -6.75 5.50 -5.39
N SER A 62 -7.64 6.00 -4.54
CA SER A 62 -7.30 7.09 -3.62
C SER A 62 -6.39 6.58 -2.49
N ARG A 63 -5.52 7.48 -2.02
CA ARG A 63 -4.60 7.21 -0.91
C ARG A 63 -4.82 8.26 0.15
N ARG A 64 -5.34 7.84 1.30
CA ARG A 64 -5.64 8.73 2.41
C ARG A 64 -4.71 8.47 3.56
N TRP A 65 -4.11 9.54 4.08
CA TRP A 65 -3.25 9.48 5.26
C TRP A 65 -4.08 9.06 6.49
N VAL A 66 -3.57 8.12 7.27
CA VAL A 66 -4.28 7.59 8.46
C VAL A 66 -3.47 7.70 9.76
N ALA A 67 -2.14 7.82 9.69
CA ALA A 67 -1.25 7.99 10.84
C ALA A 67 0.13 8.51 10.42
N ASP A 68 0.80 9.28 11.29
CA ASP A 68 2.15 9.81 11.06
C ASP A 68 3.23 8.72 11.06
N ASN A 69 2.96 7.59 11.74
CA ASN A 69 3.89 6.49 11.85
C ASN A 69 3.19 5.19 12.26
N LEU A 70 3.94 4.07 12.17
CA LEU A 70 3.45 2.74 12.53
C LEU A 70 3.05 2.62 14.01
N GLU A 71 3.74 3.31 14.93
CA GLU A 71 3.38 3.27 16.35
C GLU A 71 2.00 3.89 16.57
N GLU A 72 1.75 5.07 16.00
CA GLU A 72 0.45 5.72 16.08
C GLU A 72 -0.65 4.86 15.44
N TYR A 73 -0.38 4.29 14.26
CA TYR A 73 -1.30 3.34 13.61
C TYR A 73 -1.68 2.19 14.55
N LEU A 74 -0.68 1.53 15.16
CA LEU A 74 -0.91 0.40 16.06
C LEU A 74 -1.68 0.83 17.31
N ARG A 75 -1.36 1.98 17.90
CA ARG A 75 -2.09 2.54 19.05
C ARG A 75 -3.56 2.75 18.71
N ARG A 76 -3.86 3.39 17.57
CA ARG A 76 -5.24 3.63 17.13
C ARG A 76 -5.97 2.32 16.86
N ARG A 77 -5.36 1.42 16.09
CA ARG A 77 -5.96 0.13 15.73
C ARG A 77 -6.26 -0.75 16.95
N LEU A 78 -5.34 -0.81 17.91
CA LEU A 78 -5.50 -1.64 19.11
C LEU A 78 -6.44 -1.01 20.15
N SER A 79 -6.65 0.30 20.10
CA SER A 79 -7.55 1.02 21.01
C SER A 79 -8.98 1.13 20.47
N SER A 80 -9.20 0.89 19.17
CA SER A 80 -10.52 0.92 18.54
C SER A 80 -11.25 -0.41 18.70
N SER A 81 -12.49 -0.38 19.19
CA SER A 81 -13.37 -1.56 19.29
C SER A 81 -14.00 -1.98 17.96
N GLY A 82 -13.76 -1.22 16.89
CA GLY A 82 -14.39 -1.37 15.59
C GLY A 82 -13.39 -1.28 14.45
N ASP A 83 -13.84 -1.77 13.31
CA ASP A 83 -13.03 -1.90 12.11
C ASP A 83 -12.95 -0.53 11.37
N GLU A 84 -13.98 0.30 11.44
CA GLU A 84 -14.08 1.62 10.78
C GLU A 84 -13.22 2.76 11.37
N TRP A 85 -12.28 2.46 12.27
CA TRP A 85 -11.53 3.46 13.05
C TRP A 85 -10.76 4.49 12.22
N TYR A 86 -10.44 4.15 10.98
CA TYR A 86 -9.70 4.99 10.07
C TYR A 86 -10.60 5.83 9.16
N ARG A 87 -11.94 5.61 9.13
CA ARG A 87 -12.88 6.25 8.18
C ARG A 87 -13.47 7.59 8.67
N SER A 88 -12.99 8.19 9.76
CA SER A 88 -13.54 9.48 10.23
C SER A 88 -13.24 10.64 9.27
N ASP A 89 -14.24 11.52 9.08
CA ASP A 89 -14.26 12.74 8.25
C ASP A 89 -13.21 13.79 8.62
#